data_AF-A0A7S0B524-F1
#
_entry.id   AF-A0A7S0B524-F1
#
_cell.length_a   1.000
_cell.length_b   1.000
_cell.length_c   1.000
_cell.angle_alpha   90.00
_cell.angle_beta   90.00
_cell.angle_gamma   90.00
#
_symmetry.space_group_name_H-M   'P 1'
#
loop_
_entity.id
_entity.type
_entity.pdbx_description
1 polymer ?
#
loop_
_entity_poly.entity_id
_entity_poly.type
_entity_poly.pdbx_seq_one_letter_code
_entity_poly.pdbx_strand_id
1 'polypeptide(L)'
;ARAAVPSGASTGVHEACELRDGDKSRYLGKGVTKAVESVNTTLAEALKGMSVLDQQALDAKMSELDGTPNKGKLGANAILGVSIAAAKAAAEAKGVPLYKHLADLAGNSGPMVLPVPCFNVVNGGPHAGNKLAFQEYFII
;
A
#
# COMPACT_ATOMS: atom_id res chain seq x y z
N ALA A 1 -15.81 -0.92 1.56
CA ALA A 1 -14.59 -0.72 0.74
C ALA A 1 -13.68 -1.95 0.57
N ARG A 2 -12.89 -1.99 -0.51
CA ARG A 2 -11.84 -3.00 -0.82
C ARG A 2 -10.55 -2.33 -1.29
N ALA A 3 -9.39 -2.87 -0.94
CA ALA A 3 -8.08 -2.46 -1.45
C ALA A 3 -7.20 -3.66 -1.81
N ALA A 4 -6.21 -3.43 -2.66
CA ALA A 4 -5.15 -4.37 -3.01
C ALA A 4 -3.82 -3.63 -2.93
N VAL A 5 -2.74 -4.36 -2.66
CA VAL A 5 -1.40 -3.79 -2.48
C VAL A 5 -0.52 -4.16 -3.67
N PRO A 6 0.13 -3.18 -4.33
CA PRO A 6 1.07 -3.45 -5.41
C PRO A 6 2.38 -4.05 -4.86
N SER A 7 3.19 -4.60 -5.76
CA SER A 7 4.53 -5.11 -5.44
C SER A 7 5.52 -4.59 -6.49
N GLY A 8 6.71 -4.20 -6.02
CA GLY A 8 7.80 -3.70 -6.88
C GLY A 8 8.80 -4.80 -7.25
N ALA A 9 9.41 -4.67 -8.43
CA ALA A 9 10.54 -5.53 -8.83
C ALA A 9 11.90 -4.96 -8.38
N SER A 10 12.03 -3.63 -8.40
CA SER A 10 13.23 -2.88 -7.99
C SER A 10 13.05 -2.34 -6.57
N THR A 11 13.06 -3.23 -5.56
CA THR A 11 12.88 -2.84 -4.15
C THR A 11 14.15 -2.21 -3.58
N GLY A 12 14.04 -1.00 -3.03
CA GLY A 12 15.11 -0.34 -2.29
C GLY A 12 15.37 -0.97 -0.92
N VAL A 13 16.63 -0.96 -0.47
CA VAL A 13 17.06 -1.56 0.82
C VAL A 13 16.46 -0.92 2.07
N HIS A 14 15.85 0.26 1.93
CA HIS A 14 15.21 1.01 3.02
C HIS A 14 13.68 1.00 2.93
N GLU A 15 13.10 0.24 2.00
CA GLU A 15 11.65 0.11 1.91
C GLU A 15 11.06 -0.63 3.12
N ALA A 16 9.79 -0.35 3.39
CA ALA A 16 9.02 -1.16 4.31
C ALA A 16 8.89 -2.60 3.76
N CYS A 17 8.92 -3.59 4.64
CA CYS A 17 9.04 -4.99 4.29
C CYS A 17 7.74 -5.52 3.68
N GLU A 18 7.77 -5.91 2.41
CA GLU A 18 6.74 -6.77 1.83
C GLU A 18 6.91 -8.21 2.34
N LEU A 19 5.99 -8.67 3.19
CA LEU A 19 6.08 -9.99 3.79
C LEU A 19 5.64 -11.09 2.80
N ARG A 20 6.57 -11.98 2.47
CA ARG A 20 6.39 -13.15 1.62
C ARG A 20 6.49 -14.45 2.41
N ASP A 21 5.86 -15.51 1.91
CA ASP A 21 5.82 -16.82 2.57
C ASP A 21 7.20 -17.50 2.59
N GLY A 22 7.97 -17.36 1.50
CA GLY A 22 9.28 -17.99 1.33
C GLY A 22 9.23 -19.48 0.95
N ASP A 23 8.03 -20.05 0.84
CA ASP A 23 7.82 -21.45 0.45
C ASP A 23 8.08 -21.66 -1.05
N LYS A 24 9.23 -22.24 -1.39
CA LYS A 24 9.64 -22.50 -2.78
C LYS A 24 8.68 -23.42 -3.55
N SER A 25 7.89 -24.24 -2.85
CA SER A 25 6.90 -25.11 -3.48
C SER A 25 5.65 -24.36 -3.97
N ARG A 26 5.41 -23.14 -3.46
CA ARG A 26 4.22 -22.34 -3.74
C ARG A 26 4.58 -20.97 -4.30
N TYR A 27 4.10 -20.66 -5.50
CA TYR A 27 4.37 -19.38 -6.19
C TYR A 27 5.86 -18.99 -6.21
N LEU A 28 6.78 -19.97 -6.29
CA LEU A 28 8.23 -19.74 -6.28
C LEU A 28 8.71 -18.96 -5.04
N GLY A 29 8.09 -19.17 -3.87
CA GLY A 29 8.39 -18.45 -2.63
C GLY A 29 7.65 -17.11 -2.47
N LYS A 30 6.87 -16.68 -3.48
CA LYS A 30 6.22 -15.36 -3.51
C LYS A 30 4.79 -15.33 -2.96
N GLY A 31 4.35 -16.41 -2.31
CA GLY A 31 3.08 -16.39 -1.59
C GLY A 31 3.02 -15.30 -0.52
N VAL A 32 1.81 -14.93 -0.09
CA VAL A 32 1.55 -13.88 0.92
C VAL A 32 0.59 -14.35 2.01
N THR A 33 0.47 -15.66 2.26
CA THR A 33 -0.45 -16.16 3.29
C THR A 33 -0.12 -15.64 4.68
N LYS A 34 1.16 -15.42 5.01
CA LYS A 34 1.57 -14.81 6.30
C LYS A 34 1.05 -13.38 6.48
N ALA A 35 1.12 -12.57 5.41
CA ALA A 35 0.58 -11.20 5.43
C ALA A 35 -0.96 -11.21 5.53
N VAL A 36 -1.62 -12.12 4.79
CA VAL A 36 -3.08 -12.30 4.86
C VAL A 36 -3.52 -12.76 6.26
N GLU A 37 -2.77 -13.67 6.88
CA GLU A 37 -3.01 -14.12 8.25
C GLU A 37 -2.90 -12.97 9.25
N SER A 38 -1.89 -12.10 9.10
CA SER A 38 -1.74 -10.89 9.92
C SER A 38 -2.95 -9.96 9.82
N VAL A 39 -3.55 -9.84 8.63
CA VAL A 39 -4.81 -9.10 8.42
C VAL A 39 -5.98 -9.77 9.13
N ASN A 40 -6.17 -11.07 8.91
CA ASN A 40 -7.35 -11.80 9.37
C ASN A 40 -7.36 -12.09 10.87
N THR A 41 -6.20 -12.01 11.53
CA THR A 41 -6.04 -12.26 12.97
C THR A 41 -5.71 -10.96 13.70
N THR A 42 -4.42 -10.67 13.91
CA THR A 42 -3.93 -9.54 14.72
C THR A 42 -4.56 -8.20 14.37
N LEU A 43 -4.59 -7.83 13.09
CA LEU A 43 -5.15 -6.54 12.67
C LEU A 43 -6.67 -6.52 12.78
N ALA A 44 -7.36 -7.59 12.37
CA ALA A 44 -8.82 -7.67 12.45
C ALA A 44 -9.32 -7.60 13.89
N GLU A 45 -8.66 -8.25 14.84
CA GLU A 45 -9.03 -8.19 16.25
C GLU A 45 -8.77 -6.81 16.85
N ALA A 46 -7.59 -6.24 16.58
CA ALA A 46 -7.19 -4.98 17.23
C ALA A 46 -7.89 -3.73 16.69
N LEU A 47 -8.32 -3.72 15.43
CA LEU A 47 -8.95 -2.55 14.81
C LEU A 47 -10.48 -2.60 14.84
N LYS A 48 -11.08 -3.70 15.30
CA LYS A 48 -12.53 -3.86 15.36
C LYS A 48 -13.14 -2.78 16.27
N GLY A 49 -14.13 -2.06 15.75
CA GLY A 49 -14.82 -0.99 16.46
C GLY A 49 -14.12 0.38 16.40
N MET A 50 -12.92 0.48 15.84
CA MET A 50 -12.30 1.77 15.57
C MET A 50 -13.02 2.51 14.43
N SER A 51 -13.08 3.83 14.53
CA SER A 51 -13.67 4.67 13.48
C SER A 51 -12.75 4.75 12.26
N VAL A 52 -13.29 4.44 11.08
CA VAL A 52 -12.57 4.64 9.80
C VAL A 52 -12.34 6.13 9.48
N LEU A 53 -13.07 7.04 10.14
CA LEU A 53 -12.90 8.48 9.94
C LEU A 53 -11.61 9.03 10.56
N ASP A 54 -11.00 8.30 11.50
CA ASP A 54 -9.73 8.65 12.13
C ASP A 54 -8.58 7.80 11.55
N GLN A 55 -8.18 8.18 10.33
CA GLN A 55 -7.11 7.50 9.59
C GLN A 55 -5.79 7.47 10.39
N GLN A 56 -5.46 8.57 11.07
CA GLN A 56 -4.22 8.70 11.84
C GLN A 56 -4.20 7.72 13.02
N ALA A 57 -5.30 7.59 13.78
CA ALA A 57 -5.37 6.64 14.87
C ALA A 57 -5.28 5.19 14.39
N LEU A 58 -5.94 4.84 13.28
CA LEU A 58 -5.85 3.51 12.68
C LEU A 58 -4.41 3.17 12.24
N ASP A 59 -3.77 4.06 11.47
CA ASP A 59 -2.42 3.84 10.97
C ASP A 59 -1.38 3.81 12.09
N ALA A 60 -1.54 4.64 13.12
CA ALA A 60 -0.71 4.61 14.32
C ALA A 60 -0.88 3.29 15.06
N LYS A 61 -2.12 2.80 15.24
CA LYS A 61 -2.37 1.53 15.92
C LYS A 61 -1.75 0.35 15.18
N MET A 62 -1.89 0.29 13.86
CA MET A 62 -1.27 -0.77 13.05
C MET A 62 0.26 -0.72 13.12
N SER A 63 0.84 0.48 13.11
CA SER A 63 2.30 0.66 13.22
C SER A 63 2.82 0.27 14.61
N GLU A 64 2.09 0.59 15.67
CA GLU A 64 2.39 0.17 17.04
C GLU A 64 2.34 -1.35 17.20
N LEU A 65 1.29 -2.00 16.67
CA LEU A 65 1.12 -3.47 16.73
C LEU A 65 2.24 -4.23 16.03
N ASP A 66 2.71 -3.70 14.90
CA ASP A 66 3.89 -4.22 14.22
C ASP A 66 5.15 -3.98 15.06
N GLY A 67 5.35 -2.75 15.54
CA GLY A 67 6.43 -2.40 16.46
C GLY A 67 7.84 -2.40 15.85
N THR A 68 7.98 -2.62 14.54
CA THR A 68 9.26 -2.58 13.84
C THR A 68 9.39 -1.33 12.98
N PRO A 69 10.60 -0.79 12.79
CA PRO A 69 10.81 0.42 11.99
C PRO A 69 10.41 0.24 10.51
N ASN A 70 10.45 -0.99 10.00
CA ASN A 70 10.21 -1.30 8.58
C ASN A 70 8.95 -2.15 8.35
N LYS A 71 8.04 -2.30 9.32
CA LYS A 71 6.81 -3.10 9.18
C LYS A 71 7.08 -4.59 8.89
N GLY A 72 8.20 -5.13 9.38
CA GLY A 72 8.67 -6.47 9.09
C GLY A 72 7.95 -7.59 9.87
N LYS A 73 7.20 -7.27 10.93
CA LYS A 73 6.53 -8.27 11.77
C LYS A 73 5.19 -8.69 11.17
N LEU A 74 4.35 -7.72 10.81
CA LEU A 74 3.02 -7.95 10.22
C LEU A 74 3.06 -7.88 8.68
N GLY A 75 4.08 -7.23 8.12
CA GLY A 75 4.21 -6.96 6.70
C GLY A 75 3.59 -5.61 6.32
N ALA A 76 4.36 -4.80 5.61
CA ALA A 76 3.89 -3.53 5.06
C ALA A 76 2.69 -3.74 4.12
N ASN A 77 2.67 -4.87 3.40
CA ASN A 77 1.57 -5.28 2.53
C ASN A 77 0.29 -5.67 3.28
N ALA A 78 0.36 -6.15 4.52
CA ALA A 78 -0.82 -6.32 5.35
C ALA A 78 -1.37 -4.96 5.82
N ILE A 79 -0.49 -4.13 6.39
CA ILE A 79 -0.86 -2.82 6.97
C ILE A 79 -1.42 -1.88 5.91
N LEU A 80 -0.76 -1.77 4.75
CA LEU A 80 -1.18 -0.88 3.67
C LEU A 80 -2.55 -1.28 3.10
N GLY A 81 -2.82 -2.58 2.98
CA GLY A 81 -4.11 -3.07 2.50
C GLY A 81 -5.26 -2.61 3.40
N VAL A 82 -5.09 -2.69 4.71
CA VAL A 82 -6.08 -2.22 5.70
C VAL A 82 -6.18 -0.69 5.69
N SER A 83 -5.05 0.02 5.66
CA SER A 83 -4.98 1.48 5.63
C SER A 83 -5.77 2.09 4.46
N ILE A 84 -5.55 1.59 3.23
CA ILE A 84 -6.26 2.07 2.04
C ILE A 84 -7.73 1.65 2.03
N ALA A 85 -8.06 0.47 2.57
CA ALA A 85 -9.45 0.04 2.70
C ALA A 85 -10.22 0.93 3.69
N ALA A 86 -9.60 1.35 4.78
CA ALA A 86 -10.18 2.29 5.74
C ALA A 86 -10.45 3.67 5.11
N ALA A 87 -9.47 4.25 4.39
CA ALA A 87 -9.66 5.53 3.70
C ALA A 87 -10.83 5.48 2.70
N LYS A 88 -10.95 4.37 1.94
CA LYS A 88 -12.09 4.18 1.04
C LYS A 88 -13.43 4.06 1.79
N ALA A 89 -13.46 3.33 2.91
CA ALA A 89 -14.66 3.20 3.73
C ALA A 89 -15.07 4.54 4.36
N ALA A 90 -14.10 5.37 4.75
CA ALA A 90 -14.33 6.71 5.27
C ALA A 90 -14.89 7.66 4.21
N ALA A 91 -14.38 7.59 2.98
CA ALA A 91 -14.93 8.34 1.85
C ALA A 91 -16.38 7.91 1.54
N GLU A 92 -16.64 6.60 1.50
CA GLU A 92 -17.99 6.01 1.35
C GLU A 92 -18.93 6.51 2.47
N ALA A 93 -18.50 6.48 3.72
CA ALA A 93 -19.30 6.93 4.88
C ALA A 93 -19.59 8.44 4.87
N LYS A 94 -18.67 9.25 4.34
CA LYS A 94 -18.85 10.71 4.16
C LYS A 94 -19.71 11.06 2.94
N GLY A 95 -19.99 10.10 2.05
CA GLY A 95 -20.69 10.36 0.79
C GLY A 95 -19.87 11.21 -0.19
N VAL A 96 -18.53 11.17 -0.11
CA VAL A 96 -17.62 11.94 -0.98
C VAL A 96 -16.72 11.02 -1.81
N PRO A 97 -16.26 11.46 -3.00
CA PRO A 97 -15.25 10.72 -3.74
C PRO A 97 -13.95 10.53 -2.95
N LEU A 98 -13.23 9.42 -3.17
CA LEU A 98 -11.98 9.11 -2.48
C LEU A 98 -10.94 10.25 -2.58
N TYR A 99 -10.76 10.85 -3.76
CA TYR A 99 -9.78 11.93 -3.94
C TYR A 99 -10.09 13.14 -3.05
N LYS A 100 -11.38 13.42 -2.79
CA LYS A 100 -11.80 14.52 -1.92
C LYS A 100 -11.49 14.20 -0.46
N HIS A 101 -11.79 12.98 -0.03
CA HIS A 101 -11.42 12.53 1.31
C HIS A 101 -9.90 12.55 1.55
N LEU A 102 -9.10 12.09 0.59
CA LEU A 102 -7.63 12.13 0.68
C LEU A 102 -7.11 13.57 0.72
N ALA A 103 -7.71 14.49 -0.04
CA ALA A 103 -7.36 15.90 0.04
C ALA A 103 -7.67 16.49 1.43
N ASP A 104 -8.81 16.15 2.03
CA ASP A 104 -9.15 16.58 3.38
C ASP A 104 -8.15 16.03 4.42
N LEU A 105 -7.75 14.75 4.30
CA LEU A 105 -6.73 14.14 5.17
C LEU A 105 -5.36 14.82 5.04
N ALA A 106 -5.00 15.25 3.82
CA ALA A 106 -3.74 15.94 3.55
C ALA A 106 -3.77 17.43 3.93
N GLY A 107 -4.91 17.98 4.37
CA GLY A 107 -5.07 19.41 4.66
C GLY A 107 -5.13 20.29 3.40
N ASN A 108 -5.44 19.72 2.24
CA ASN A 108 -5.52 20.46 0.98
C ASN A 108 -6.85 21.25 0.92
N SER A 109 -6.76 22.57 0.98
CA SER A 109 -7.91 23.49 0.93
C SER A 109 -8.08 24.22 -0.42
N GLY A 110 -7.10 24.11 -1.32
CA GLY A 110 -7.13 24.75 -2.63
C GLY A 110 -7.97 24.00 -3.68
N PRO A 111 -8.07 24.54 -4.91
CA PRO A 111 -8.68 23.85 -6.04
C PRO A 111 -8.01 22.50 -6.31
N MET A 112 -8.80 21.50 -6.70
CA MET A 112 -8.24 20.22 -7.16
C MET A 112 -7.47 20.43 -8.46
N VAL A 113 -6.30 19.81 -8.55
CA VAL A 113 -5.43 19.86 -9.74
C VAL A 113 -5.33 18.46 -10.32
N LEU A 114 -5.54 18.34 -11.63
CA LEU A 114 -5.25 17.11 -12.35
C LEU A 114 -3.75 17.07 -12.69
N PRO A 115 -3.04 15.98 -12.38
CA PRO A 115 -1.63 15.86 -12.71
C PRO A 115 -1.43 15.69 -14.23
N VAL A 116 -0.31 16.17 -14.75
CA VAL A 116 0.14 15.80 -16.11
C VAL A 116 0.57 14.33 -16.07
N PRO A 117 0.01 13.47 -16.93
CA PRO A 117 0.36 12.06 -16.93
C PRO A 117 1.75 11.83 -17.53
N CYS A 118 2.67 11.25 -16.75
CA CYS A 118 3.96 10.78 -17.25
C CYS A 118 3.81 9.34 -17.76
N PHE A 119 3.66 9.15 -19.07
CA PHE A 119 3.47 7.82 -19.65
C PHE A 119 4.80 7.16 -19.94
N ASN A 120 5.06 6.02 -19.29
CA ASN A 120 6.21 5.18 -19.63
C ASN A 120 5.95 4.45 -20.95
N VAL A 121 6.71 4.80 -22.00
CA VAL A 121 6.49 4.30 -23.36
C VAL A 121 7.56 3.31 -23.83
N VAL A 122 8.72 3.30 -23.19
CA VAL A 122 9.80 2.34 -23.45
C VAL A 122 10.37 1.83 -22.14
N ASN A 123 10.45 0.50 -22.02
CA ASN A 123 11.02 -0.18 -20.85
C ASN A 123 12.44 -0.68 -21.14
N GLY A 124 13.31 -0.55 -20.15
CA GLY A 124 14.63 -1.19 -20.08
C GLY A 124 14.89 -1.74 -18.68
N GLY A 125 16.16 -2.03 -18.37
CA GLY A 125 16.59 -2.49 -17.06
C GLY A 125 15.85 -3.74 -16.58
N PRO A 126 15.55 -3.86 -15.27
CA PRO A 126 14.81 -4.99 -14.70
C PRO A 126 13.39 -5.17 -15.26
N HIS A 127 12.85 -4.15 -15.94
CA HIS A 127 11.49 -4.17 -16.49
C HIS A 127 11.44 -4.71 -17.94
N ALA A 128 12.59 -5.01 -18.57
CA ALA A 128 12.63 -5.55 -19.92
C ALA A 128 13.79 -6.52 -20.16
N GLY A 129 13.55 -7.57 -20.96
CA GLY A 129 14.59 -8.52 -21.40
C GLY A 129 15.45 -8.00 -22.56
N ASN A 130 15.88 -6.73 -22.51
CA ASN A 130 16.65 -6.08 -23.57
C ASN A 130 17.97 -5.49 -23.04
N LYS A 131 18.79 -4.91 -23.93
CA LYS A 131 20.11 -4.34 -23.57
C LYS A 131 20.04 -2.92 -23.01
N LEU A 132 18.85 -2.33 -22.90
CA LEU A 132 18.68 -0.93 -22.52
C LEU A 132 18.89 -0.79 -21.01
N ALA A 133 19.89 -0.01 -20.60
CA ALA A 133 20.25 0.07 -19.18
C ALA A 133 19.26 0.89 -18.33
N PHE A 134 18.69 1.96 -18.89
CA PHE A 134 17.71 2.79 -18.18
C PHE A 134 16.35 2.08 -18.11
N GLN A 135 15.70 2.17 -16.95
CA GLN A 135 14.50 1.38 -16.66
C GLN A 135 13.25 1.90 -17.38
N GLU A 136 13.05 3.22 -17.45
CA GLU A 136 11.78 3.83 -17.88
C GLU A 136 12.04 5.10 -18.70
N TYR A 137 11.29 5.27 -19.78
CA TYR A 137 11.35 6.43 -20.67
C TYR A 137 9.97 7.04 -20.78
N PHE A 138 9.82 8.24 -20.24
CA PHE A 138 8.54 8.92 -20.12
C PHE A 138 8.28 9.90 -21.27
N ILE A 139 7.03 10.00 -21.69
CA ILE A 139 6.47 11.16 -22.39
C ILE A 139 5.56 11.90 -21.41
N ILE A 140 5.65 13.22 -21.42
CA ILE A 140 4.89 14.16 -20.59
C ILE A 140 4.01 15.00 -21.50
#